data_AF-A0A7J9QC06-F1
#
_entry.id   AF-A0A7J9QC06-F1
#
_cell.length_a   1.000
_cell.length_b   1.000
_cell.length_c   1.000
_cell.angle_alpha   90.00
_cell.angle_beta   90.00
_cell.angle_gamma   90.00
#
_symmetry.space_group_name_H-M   'P 1'
#
loop_
_entity.id
_entity.type
_entity.pdbx_description
1 polymer ?
#
loop_
_entity_poly.entity_id
_entity_poly.type
_entity_poly.pdbx_seq_one_letter_code
_entity_poly.pdbx_strand_id
1 'polypeptide(L)'
;MAETKNMLLFRKWDLSNIEVKDPGLKTAISLRKQILPYTYGRSALKRFNKADVNIVERLINKTMHFGKKYAKNTGRMTGKKARLINTVKTAFEIIELKTGQNPVEVLVRAVEYSAPNEDTTRIVYGGTVYHVSVDVAPIRRVDLALKFIADAIKEATFSNPKPIEEHMAEQLMLAASNDTNAPSVKKKHELERIAQASR
;
A
#
# COMPACT_ATOMS: atom_id res chain seq x y z
N MET A 1 2.40 38.77 3.17
CA MET A 1 1.97 37.47 2.60
C MET A 1 2.52 36.41 3.53
N ALA A 2 1.68 35.76 4.33
CA ALA A 2 2.15 34.73 5.26
C ALA A 2 2.77 33.60 4.45
N GLU A 3 4.05 33.32 4.65
CA GLU A 3 4.72 32.15 4.09
C GLU A 3 3.79 30.95 4.28
N THR A 4 3.43 30.28 3.18
CA THR A 4 2.61 29.09 3.23
C THR A 4 3.32 28.08 4.10
N LYS A 5 2.89 27.98 5.35
CA LYS A 5 3.37 27.04 6.36
C LYS A 5 3.49 25.67 5.68
N ASN A 6 4.73 25.17 5.51
CA ASN A 6 4.97 23.90 4.85
C ASN A 6 4.06 22.85 5.48
N MET A 7 3.10 22.32 4.70
CA MET A 7 2.12 21.35 5.19
C MET A 7 2.81 20.00 5.37
N LEU A 8 3.43 19.84 6.53
CA LEU A 8 4.07 18.61 6.98
C LEU A 8 3.01 17.56 7.34
N LEU A 9 3.20 16.34 6.86
CA LEU A 9 2.38 15.19 7.24
C LEU A 9 2.59 14.90 8.74
N PHE A 10 1.48 14.73 9.46
CA PHE A 10 1.46 14.59 10.92
C PHE A 10 2.19 15.70 11.68
N ARG A 11 2.41 16.86 11.03
CA ARG A 11 3.23 17.98 11.51
C ARG A 11 4.72 17.63 11.73
N LYS A 12 5.21 16.51 11.18
CA LYS A 12 6.58 16.03 11.36
C LYS A 12 7.31 15.83 10.03
N TRP A 13 6.68 15.15 9.07
CA TRP A 13 7.37 14.69 7.87
C TRP A 13 7.05 15.55 6.65
N ASP A 14 8.07 15.97 5.92
CA ASP A 14 7.89 16.69 4.65
C ASP A 14 7.67 15.72 3.49
N LEU A 15 6.84 16.11 2.53
CA LEU A 15 6.52 15.32 1.33
C LEU A 15 7.21 15.88 0.08
N SER A 16 7.84 17.04 0.18
CA SER A 16 8.35 17.80 -0.97
C SER A 16 9.53 17.13 -1.68
N ASN A 17 10.38 16.41 -0.93
CA ASN A 17 11.63 15.83 -1.44
C ASN A 17 11.48 14.37 -1.92
N ILE A 18 10.25 13.84 -1.95
CA ILE A 18 10.01 12.43 -2.24
C ILE A 18 9.75 12.27 -3.73
N GLU A 19 10.64 11.53 -4.40
CA GLU A 19 10.52 11.19 -5.81
C GLU A 19 10.09 9.72 -5.98
N VAL A 20 9.25 9.48 -6.99
CA VAL A 20 8.85 8.13 -7.42
C VAL A 20 9.81 7.70 -8.53
N LYS A 21 10.52 6.58 -8.34
CA LYS A 21 11.54 6.08 -9.27
C LYS A 21 10.91 5.44 -10.50
N ASP A 22 9.78 4.74 -10.33
CA ASP A 22 9.06 4.09 -11.44
C ASP A 22 8.20 5.12 -12.21
N PRO A 23 8.51 5.41 -13.49
CA PRO A 23 7.75 6.37 -14.30
C PRO A 23 6.27 5.99 -14.45
N GLY A 24 5.95 4.70 -14.48
CA GLY A 24 4.58 4.21 -14.63
C GLY A 24 3.71 4.50 -13.41
N LEU A 25 4.31 4.61 -12.23
CA LEU A 25 3.60 4.82 -10.96
C LEU A 25 3.43 6.31 -10.61
N LYS A 26 4.16 7.20 -11.28
CA LYS A 26 4.10 8.66 -11.04
C LYS A 26 2.70 9.25 -11.16
N THR A 27 1.85 8.72 -12.04
CA THR A 27 0.46 9.19 -12.18
C THR A 27 -0.50 8.52 -11.21
N ALA A 28 -0.13 7.38 -10.63
CA ALA A 28 -0.98 6.55 -9.78
C ALA A 28 -0.73 6.75 -8.27
N ILE A 29 0.43 7.29 -7.90
CA ILE A 29 0.83 7.62 -6.53
C ILE A 29 0.70 9.12 -6.34
N SER A 30 -0.16 9.55 -5.42
CA SER A 30 -0.31 10.95 -5.04
C SER A 30 0.41 11.24 -3.72
N LEU A 31 1.30 12.23 -3.77
CA LEU A 31 2.03 12.80 -2.62
C LEU A 31 1.47 14.17 -2.24
N ARG A 32 0.15 14.34 -2.35
CA ARG A 32 -0.53 15.60 -1.99
C ARG A 32 -0.21 15.98 -0.54
N LYS A 33 0.33 17.19 -0.35
CA LYS A 33 0.66 17.76 0.96
C LYS A 33 -0.62 17.89 1.80
N GLN A 34 -0.64 17.23 2.96
CA GLN A 34 -1.77 17.20 3.89
C GLN A 34 -1.24 17.07 5.32
N ILE A 35 -1.85 17.75 6.28
CA ILE A 35 -1.46 17.66 7.69
C ILE A 35 -1.89 16.32 8.29
N LEU A 36 -3.10 15.87 7.97
CA LEU A 36 -3.66 14.60 8.41
C LEU A 36 -4.15 13.85 7.16
N PRO A 37 -3.83 12.55 6.99
CA PRO A 37 -4.28 11.75 5.85
C PRO A 37 -5.75 11.33 6.00
N TYR A 38 -6.63 12.33 6.08
CA TYR A 38 -8.04 12.17 6.33
C TYR A 38 -8.85 13.20 5.53
N THR A 39 -9.12 12.87 4.26
CA THR A 39 -9.70 13.84 3.33
C THR A 39 -11.24 13.80 3.27
N TYR A 40 -11.90 12.79 3.88
CA TYR A 40 -13.35 12.50 3.69
C TYR A 40 -13.79 12.51 2.20
N GLY A 41 -12.85 12.30 1.28
CA GLY A 41 -13.08 12.53 -0.15
C GLY A 41 -13.99 11.47 -0.78
N ARG A 42 -14.88 11.91 -1.68
CA ARG A 42 -15.74 11.01 -2.48
C ARG A 42 -15.02 10.46 -3.72
N SER A 43 -13.80 9.95 -3.52
CA SER A 43 -12.89 9.55 -4.61
C SER A 43 -13.35 8.33 -5.41
N ALA A 44 -14.39 7.64 -4.96
CA ALA A 44 -14.98 6.50 -5.66
C ALA A 44 -15.97 6.90 -6.76
N LEU A 45 -16.47 8.15 -6.79
CA LEU A 45 -17.51 8.57 -7.73
C LEU A 45 -17.06 8.63 -9.19
N LYS A 46 -15.77 8.87 -9.44
CA LYS A 46 -15.17 8.93 -10.78
C LYS A 46 -14.04 7.89 -10.91
N ARG A 47 -13.82 7.39 -12.13
CA ARG A 47 -12.93 6.25 -12.42
C ARG A 47 -11.50 6.42 -11.89
N PHE A 48 -10.88 7.60 -12.06
CA PHE A 48 -9.47 7.84 -11.75
C PHE A 48 -9.20 8.70 -10.51
N ASN A 49 -10.23 9.25 -9.86
CA ASN A 49 -10.07 10.10 -8.67
C ASN A 49 -9.42 9.38 -7.47
N LYS A 50 -9.32 8.05 -7.51
CA LYS A 50 -8.55 7.27 -6.53
C LYS A 50 -7.05 7.52 -6.61
N ALA A 51 -6.52 7.89 -7.78
CA ALA A 51 -5.11 8.23 -7.96
C ALA A 51 -4.73 9.52 -7.21
N ASP A 52 -5.65 10.49 -7.13
CA ASP A 52 -5.43 11.77 -6.46
C ASP A 52 -5.37 11.66 -4.92
N VAL A 53 -5.87 10.55 -4.36
CA VAL A 53 -5.87 10.30 -2.91
C VAL A 53 -4.46 10.02 -2.44
N ASN A 54 -4.05 10.68 -1.36
CA ASN A 54 -2.73 10.49 -0.76
C ASN A 54 -2.48 9.00 -0.47
N ILE A 55 -1.29 8.51 -0.80
CA ILE A 55 -0.90 7.11 -0.63
C ILE A 55 -1.07 6.61 0.82
N VAL A 56 -0.81 7.46 1.81
CA VAL A 56 -0.96 7.13 3.23
C VAL A 56 -2.42 6.90 3.59
N GLU A 57 -3.33 7.74 3.06
CA GLU A 57 -4.77 7.57 3.25
C GLU A 57 -5.27 6.28 2.57
N ARG A 58 -4.74 5.95 1.39
CA ARG A 58 -5.06 4.69 0.71
C ARG A 58 -4.58 3.47 1.51
N LEU A 59 -3.37 3.51 2.07
CA LEU A 59 -2.87 2.46 2.95
C LEU A 59 -3.79 2.26 4.15
N ILE A 60 -4.14 3.34 4.86
CA ILE A 60 -5.07 3.32 6.00
C ILE A 60 -6.40 2.67 5.60
N ASN A 61 -6.98 3.08 4.46
CA ASN A 61 -8.26 2.51 4.01
C ASN A 61 -8.15 1.00 3.71
N LYS A 62 -7.00 0.53 3.19
CA LYS A 62 -6.79 -0.91 2.90
C LYS A 62 -6.56 -1.73 4.16
N THR A 63 -5.89 -1.18 5.17
CA THR A 63 -5.66 -1.84 6.46
C THR A 63 -6.92 -1.91 7.31
N MET A 64 -7.90 -1.01 7.11
CA MET A 64 -9.21 -1.04 7.81
C MET A 64 -10.04 -2.31 7.55
N HIS A 65 -9.80 -3.00 6.44
CA HIS A 65 -10.46 -4.28 6.14
C HIS A 65 -9.80 -5.43 6.91
N PHE A 66 -9.90 -5.40 8.25
CA PHE A 66 -9.37 -6.44 9.13
C PHE A 66 -10.34 -7.61 9.21
N GLY A 67 -9.92 -8.84 8.91
CA GLY A 67 -10.78 -10.04 8.90
C GLY A 67 -10.03 -11.25 8.35
N LYS A 68 -10.59 -12.46 8.43
CA LYS A 68 -10.01 -13.64 7.75
C LYS A 68 -9.98 -13.38 6.24
N LYS A 69 -8.95 -13.86 5.52
CA LYS A 69 -8.81 -13.74 4.05
C LYS A 69 -10.09 -14.08 3.27
N TYR A 70 -10.91 -14.98 3.82
CA TYR A 70 -12.16 -15.48 3.24
C TYR A 70 -13.45 -14.90 3.85
N ALA A 71 -13.38 -14.09 4.91
CA ALA A 71 -14.54 -13.51 5.57
C ALA A 71 -14.41 -11.98 5.66
N LYS A 72 -14.97 -11.29 4.66
CA LYS A 72 -14.98 -9.82 4.55
C LYS A 72 -15.70 -9.12 5.72
N ASN A 73 -16.56 -9.82 6.47
CA ASN A 73 -17.48 -9.22 7.43
C ASN A 73 -17.19 -9.56 8.91
N THR A 74 -16.08 -10.23 9.24
CA THR A 74 -15.74 -10.60 10.65
C THR A 74 -14.96 -9.50 11.40
N GLY A 75 -14.74 -8.34 10.76
CA GLY A 75 -13.78 -7.35 11.21
C GLY A 75 -14.24 -6.39 12.29
N ARG A 76 -13.61 -6.46 13.48
CA ARG A 76 -13.78 -5.44 14.54
C ARG A 76 -13.28 -4.04 14.15
N MET A 77 -12.54 -3.87 13.04
CA MET A 77 -11.92 -2.60 12.62
C MET A 77 -12.58 -1.87 11.45
N THR A 78 -13.64 -2.42 10.85
CA THR A 78 -14.39 -1.71 9.80
C THR A 78 -14.87 -0.35 10.32
N GLY A 79 -14.59 0.72 9.58
CA GLY A 79 -14.96 2.10 9.94
C GLY A 79 -14.05 2.80 10.95
N LYS A 80 -13.14 2.10 11.65
CA LYS A 80 -12.27 2.68 12.70
C LYS A 80 -11.03 3.39 12.15
N LYS A 81 -11.22 4.32 11.22
CA LYS A 81 -10.13 5.04 10.56
C LYS A 81 -9.29 5.87 11.53
N ALA A 82 -9.91 6.53 12.51
CA ALA A 82 -9.20 7.34 13.51
C ALA A 82 -8.16 6.52 14.30
N ARG A 83 -8.51 5.28 14.70
CA ARG A 83 -7.58 4.37 15.37
C ARG A 83 -6.41 4.00 14.47
N LEU A 84 -6.67 3.70 13.20
CA LEU A 84 -5.62 3.30 12.26
C LEU A 84 -4.69 4.45 11.88
N ILE A 85 -5.17 5.69 11.84
CA ILE A 85 -4.30 6.86 11.67
C ILE A 85 -3.27 6.91 12.79
N ASN A 86 -3.69 6.69 14.04
CA ASN A 86 -2.77 6.66 15.17
C ASN A 86 -1.77 5.51 15.03
N THR A 87 -2.24 4.30 14.70
CA THR A 87 -1.34 3.15 14.45
C THR A 87 -0.32 3.42 13.34
N VAL A 88 -0.73 4.01 12.21
CA VAL A 88 0.18 4.36 11.11
C VAL A 88 1.16 5.45 11.54
N LYS A 89 0.72 6.44 12.31
CA LYS A 89 1.59 7.47 12.88
C LYS A 89 2.68 6.85 13.75
N THR A 90 2.32 5.95 14.68
CA THR A 90 3.28 5.28 15.55
C THR A 90 4.22 4.37 14.74
N ALA A 91 3.70 3.65 13.74
CA ALA A 91 4.53 2.84 12.84
C ALA A 91 5.56 3.70 12.07
N PHE A 92 5.16 4.87 11.59
CA PHE A 92 6.08 5.81 10.93
C PHE A 92 7.15 6.37 11.88
N GLU A 93 6.80 6.63 13.15
CA GLU A 93 7.79 7.01 14.17
C GLU A 93 8.81 5.87 14.41
N ILE A 94 8.38 4.61 14.43
CA ILE A 94 9.28 3.46 14.55
C ILE A 94 10.20 3.33 13.33
N ILE A 95 9.69 3.56 12.12
CA ILE A 95 10.49 3.52 10.89
C ILE A 95 11.55 4.61 10.90
N GLU A 96 11.18 5.85 11.25
CA GLU A 96 12.11 6.98 11.34
C GLU A 96 13.22 6.69 12.36
N LEU A 97 12.87 6.18 13.54
CA LEU A 97 13.85 5.83 14.58
C LEU A 97 14.82 4.72 14.14
N LYS A 98 14.36 3.74 13.36
CA LYS A 98 15.19 2.61 12.91
C LYS A 98 16.04 2.93 11.68
N THR A 99 15.51 3.70 10.73
CA THR A 99 16.15 3.93 9.42
C THR A 99 16.80 5.31 9.29
N GLY A 100 16.37 6.29 10.08
CA GLY A 100 16.75 7.70 9.91
C GLY A 100 16.23 8.35 8.63
N GLN A 101 15.41 7.63 7.84
CA GLN A 101 14.83 8.13 6.59
C GLN A 101 13.40 8.58 6.79
N ASN A 102 12.89 9.36 5.84
CA ASN A 102 11.51 9.77 5.85
C ASN A 102 10.58 8.54 5.67
N PRO A 103 9.67 8.25 6.62
CA PRO A 103 8.84 7.05 6.56
C PRO A 103 7.90 7.03 5.35
N VAL A 104 7.54 8.19 4.79
CA VAL A 104 6.71 8.25 3.58
C VAL A 104 7.50 7.81 2.35
N GLU A 105 8.79 8.11 2.29
CA GLU A 105 9.65 7.62 1.21
C GLU A 105 9.77 6.09 1.29
N VAL A 106 9.98 5.55 2.49
CA VAL A 106 9.98 4.09 2.74
C VAL A 106 8.68 3.46 2.27
N LEU A 107 7.52 4.07 2.56
CA LEU A 107 6.23 3.60 2.07
C LEU A 107 6.14 3.62 0.53
N VAL A 108 6.56 4.69 -0.12
CA VAL A 108 6.55 4.79 -1.59
C VAL A 108 7.40 3.67 -2.20
N ARG A 109 8.63 3.49 -1.70
CA ARG A 109 9.53 2.43 -2.19
C ARG A 109 8.96 1.04 -1.93
N ALA A 110 8.34 0.80 -0.77
CA ALA A 110 7.65 -0.46 -0.48
C ALA A 110 6.51 -0.76 -1.47
N VAL A 111 5.76 0.27 -1.88
CA VAL A 111 4.69 0.16 -2.87
C VAL A 111 5.25 -0.13 -4.27
N GLU A 112 6.32 0.56 -4.67
CA GLU A 112 6.99 0.32 -5.96
C GLU A 112 7.48 -1.13 -6.08
N TYR A 113 8.16 -1.62 -5.05
CA TYR A 113 8.68 -2.99 -5.06
C TYR A 113 7.59 -4.05 -4.92
N SER A 114 6.50 -3.78 -4.21
CA SER A 114 5.37 -4.72 -4.05
C SER A 114 4.38 -4.71 -5.22
N ALA A 115 4.55 -3.81 -6.20
CA ALA A 115 3.66 -3.68 -7.36
C ALA A 115 4.01 -4.71 -8.46
N PRO A 116 3.10 -5.65 -8.80
CA PRO A 116 3.30 -6.59 -9.90
C PRO A 116 3.16 -5.90 -11.26
N ASN A 117 3.97 -6.30 -12.24
CA ASN A 117 3.90 -5.79 -13.61
C ASN A 117 2.99 -6.66 -14.50
N GLU A 118 3.03 -7.97 -14.30
CA GLU A 118 2.22 -8.95 -15.04
C GLU A 118 1.32 -9.72 -14.06
N ASP A 119 0.12 -10.09 -14.51
CA ASP A 119 -0.86 -10.90 -13.78
C ASP A 119 -1.44 -11.94 -14.75
N THR A 120 -2.12 -12.97 -14.24
CA THR A 120 -2.83 -13.94 -15.10
C THR A 120 -4.33 -13.71 -15.03
N THR A 121 -4.99 -13.77 -16.19
CA THR A 121 -6.45 -13.73 -16.26
C THR A 121 -6.96 -15.03 -16.85
N ARG A 122 -8.02 -15.55 -16.23
CA ARG A 122 -8.77 -16.70 -16.75
C ARG A 122 -9.65 -16.22 -17.90
N ILE A 123 -9.36 -16.64 -19.12
CA ILE A 123 -10.16 -16.37 -20.32
C ILE A 123 -10.88 -17.66 -20.71
N VAL A 124 -12.18 -17.57 -20.95
CA VAL A 124 -12.96 -18.69 -21.49
C VAL A 124 -13.14 -18.44 -22.99
N TYR A 125 -12.64 -19.36 -23.80
CA TYR A 125 -12.76 -19.29 -25.26
C TYR A 125 -13.15 -20.67 -25.79
N GLY A 126 -14.25 -20.74 -26.56
CA GLY A 126 -14.72 -21.99 -27.16
C GLY A 126 -15.10 -23.10 -26.16
N GLY A 127 -15.50 -22.74 -24.93
CA GLY A 127 -15.84 -23.72 -23.89
C GLY A 127 -14.65 -24.26 -23.08
N THR A 128 -13.42 -23.93 -23.47
CA THR A 128 -12.19 -24.25 -22.72
C THR A 128 -11.68 -23.02 -21.96
N VAL A 129 -11.01 -23.27 -20.85
CA VAL A 129 -10.48 -22.27 -19.94
C VAL A 129 -8.98 -22.14 -20.16
N TYR A 130 -8.51 -20.93 -20.43
CA TYR A 130 -7.09 -20.60 -20.59
C TYR A 130 -6.66 -19.63 -19.50
N HIS A 131 -5.44 -19.79 -19.02
CA HIS A 131 -4.74 -18.79 -18.21
C HIS A 131 -3.85 -18.00 -19.15
N VAL A 132 -4.16 -16.72 -19.33
CA VAL A 132 -3.41 -15.84 -20.23
C VAL A 132 -2.72 -14.78 -19.39
N SER A 133 -1.44 -14.54 -19.67
CA SER A 133 -0.69 -13.45 -19.06
C SER A 133 -1.13 -12.10 -19.61
N VAL A 134 -1.29 -11.13 -18.72
CA VAL A 134 -1.75 -9.77 -19.06
C VAL A 134 -0.94 -8.74 -18.29
N ASP A 135 -0.68 -7.60 -18.93
CA ASP A 135 -0.03 -6.46 -18.29
C ASP A 135 -0.97 -5.77 -17.30
N VAL A 136 -0.41 -5.31 -16.18
CA VAL A 136 -1.17 -4.67 -15.10
C VAL A 136 -1.12 -3.14 -15.22
N ALA A 137 -2.29 -2.52 -15.33
CA ALA A 137 -2.41 -1.05 -15.34
C ALA A 137 -1.85 -0.39 -14.05
N PRO A 138 -1.18 0.77 -14.11
CA PRO A 138 -0.51 1.39 -12.95
C PRO A 138 -1.40 1.61 -11.71
N ILE A 139 -2.65 2.02 -11.91
CA ILE A 139 -3.59 2.23 -10.80
C ILE A 139 -3.90 0.91 -10.07
N ARG A 140 -3.99 -0.19 -10.83
CA ARG A 140 -4.18 -1.56 -10.31
C ARG A 140 -2.91 -2.05 -9.64
N ARG A 141 -1.72 -1.74 -10.18
CA ARG A 141 -0.42 -2.06 -9.56
C ARG A 141 -0.34 -1.50 -8.13
N VAL A 142 -0.65 -0.22 -7.94
CA VAL A 142 -0.69 0.41 -6.61
C VAL A 142 -1.76 -0.22 -5.71
N ASP A 143 -2.94 -0.50 -6.24
CA ASP A 143 -4.02 -1.12 -5.46
C ASP A 143 -3.70 -2.54 -4.99
N LEU A 144 -2.99 -3.33 -5.81
CA LEU A 144 -2.51 -4.66 -5.46
C LEU A 144 -1.35 -4.59 -4.46
N ALA A 145 -0.38 -3.70 -4.67
CA ALA A 145 0.74 -3.49 -3.73
C ALA A 145 0.23 -3.15 -2.32
N LEU A 146 -0.66 -2.16 -2.20
CA LEU A 146 -1.25 -1.78 -0.91
C LEU A 146 -2.09 -2.91 -0.30
N LYS A 147 -2.76 -3.72 -1.13
CA LYS A 147 -3.50 -4.89 -0.66
C LYS A 147 -2.56 -5.95 -0.11
N PHE A 148 -1.47 -6.28 -0.80
CA PHE A 148 -0.50 -7.27 -0.35
C PHE A 148 0.18 -6.86 0.95
N ILE A 149 0.55 -5.58 1.07
CA ILE A 149 1.10 -5.02 2.32
C ILE A 149 0.06 -5.12 3.44
N ALA A 150 -1.18 -4.68 3.21
CA ALA A 150 -2.23 -4.73 4.22
C ALA A 150 -2.55 -6.17 4.65
N ASP A 151 -2.58 -7.12 3.71
CA ASP A 151 -2.85 -8.52 4.00
C ASP A 151 -1.66 -9.18 4.74
N ALA A 152 -0.42 -8.82 4.41
CA ALA A 152 0.77 -9.26 5.13
C ALA A 152 0.75 -8.80 6.60
N ILE A 153 0.40 -7.53 6.85
CA ILE A 153 0.29 -7.00 8.21
C ILE A 153 -0.80 -7.73 9.00
N LYS A 154 -1.95 -8.02 8.37
CA LYS A 154 -3.04 -8.77 9.03
C LYS A 154 -2.61 -10.19 9.37
N GLU A 155 -1.98 -10.89 8.44
CA GLU A 155 -1.51 -12.27 8.63
C GLU A 155 -0.45 -12.33 9.73
N ALA A 156 0.47 -11.36 9.79
CA ALA A 156 1.53 -11.32 10.80
C ALA A 156 1.04 -10.96 12.22
N THR A 157 0.02 -10.10 12.32
CA THR A 157 -0.52 -9.63 13.60
C THR A 157 -1.53 -10.60 14.23
N PHE A 158 -2.10 -11.50 13.44
CA PHE A 158 -3.09 -12.43 13.96
C PHE A 158 -2.45 -13.42 14.94
N SER A 159 -2.91 -13.41 16.19
CA SER A 159 -2.46 -14.32 17.25
C SER A 159 -0.99 -14.15 17.68
N ASN A 160 -0.35 -13.03 17.35
CA ASN A 160 1.00 -12.70 17.77
C ASN A 160 0.97 -11.69 18.95
N PRO A 161 1.83 -11.83 19.98
CA PRO A 161 1.93 -10.86 21.08
C PRO A 161 2.45 -9.47 20.66
N LYS A 162 3.19 -9.36 19.55
CA LYS A 162 3.74 -8.08 19.08
C LYS A 162 2.63 -7.10 18.63
N PRO A 163 2.77 -5.80 18.92
CA PRO A 163 1.78 -4.80 18.51
C PRO A 163 1.76 -4.60 16.99
N ILE A 164 0.61 -4.15 16.47
CA ILE A 164 0.40 -3.96 15.02
C ILE A 164 1.30 -2.86 14.45
N GLU A 165 1.60 -1.84 15.25
CA GLU A 165 2.47 -0.71 14.91
C GLU A 165 3.88 -1.21 14.54
N GLU A 166 4.45 -2.10 15.35
CA GLU A 166 5.78 -2.67 15.13
C GLU A 166 5.80 -3.58 13.91
N HIS A 167 4.80 -4.46 13.77
CA HIS A 167 4.70 -5.31 12.59
C HIS A 167 4.53 -4.50 11.30
N MET A 168 3.72 -3.45 11.33
CA MET A 168 3.56 -2.56 10.18
C MET A 168 4.87 -1.89 9.79
N ALA A 169 5.65 -1.42 10.78
CA ALA A 169 6.96 -0.82 10.54
C ALA A 169 7.96 -1.85 9.96
N GLU A 170 8.06 -3.05 10.58
CA GLU A 170 8.91 -4.15 10.10
C GLU A 170 8.59 -4.52 8.65
N GLN A 171 7.30 -4.68 8.33
CA GLN A 171 6.86 -5.06 6.98
C GLN A 171 7.16 -3.98 5.93
N LEU A 172 6.94 -2.70 6.26
CA LEU A 172 7.25 -1.61 5.35
C LEU A 172 8.76 -1.48 5.09
N MET A 173 9.60 -1.64 6.11
CA MET A 173 11.05 -1.61 5.94
C MET A 173 11.54 -2.78 5.07
N LEU A 174 11.08 -4.00 5.33
CA LEU A 174 11.46 -5.18 4.54
C LEU A 174 11.03 -5.04 3.07
N ALA A 175 9.80 -4.58 2.84
CA ALA A 175 9.29 -4.34 1.49
C ALA A 175 10.06 -3.22 0.77
N ALA A 176 10.44 -2.15 1.47
CA ALA A 176 11.24 -1.06 0.90
C ALA A 176 12.67 -1.46 0.55
N SER A 177 13.24 -2.46 1.22
CA SER A 177 14.54 -3.05 0.88
C SER A 177 14.47 -4.09 -0.25
N ASN A 178 13.28 -4.34 -0.81
CA ASN A 178 13.03 -5.40 -1.79
C ASN A 178 13.48 -6.79 -1.32
N ASP A 179 13.34 -7.08 -0.02
CA ASP A 179 13.69 -8.38 0.54
C ASP A 179 12.60 -9.42 0.19
N THR A 180 13.02 -10.58 -0.28
CA THR A 180 12.16 -11.75 -0.52
C THR A 180 11.45 -12.27 0.73
N ASN A 181 11.97 -11.96 1.92
CA ASN A 181 11.30 -12.26 3.19
C ASN A 181 10.03 -11.45 3.40
N ALA A 182 9.87 -10.31 2.73
CA ALA A 182 8.64 -9.53 2.79
C ALA A 182 7.51 -10.30 2.09
N PRO A 183 6.41 -10.66 2.79
CA PRO A 183 5.31 -11.42 2.18
C PRO A 183 4.62 -10.68 1.03
N SER A 184 4.68 -9.34 1.00
CA SER A 184 4.15 -8.54 -0.11
C SER A 184 4.96 -8.70 -1.40
N VAL A 185 6.30 -8.63 -1.29
CA VAL A 185 7.24 -8.82 -2.40
C VAL A 185 7.22 -10.28 -2.87
N LYS A 186 7.13 -11.23 -1.94
CA LYS A 186 6.95 -12.65 -2.26
C LYS A 186 5.68 -12.91 -3.08
N LYS A 187 4.54 -12.34 -2.68
CA LYS A 187 3.27 -12.45 -3.43
C LYS A 187 3.37 -11.85 -4.83
N LYS A 188 4.07 -10.72 -4.99
CA LYS A 188 4.36 -10.15 -6.32
C LYS A 188 5.14 -11.12 -7.18
N HIS A 189 6.28 -11.62 -6.70
CA HIS A 189 7.15 -12.52 -7.47
C HIS A 189 6.46 -13.84 -7.82
N GLU A 190 5.60 -14.35 -6.93
CA GLU A 190 4.77 -15.52 -7.21
C GLU A 190 3.82 -15.27 -8.40
N LEU A 191 3.11 -14.13 -8.41
CA LEU A 191 2.21 -13.77 -9.50
C LEU A 191 2.94 -13.58 -10.83
N GLU A 192 4.06 -12.85 -10.82
CA GLU A 192 4.87 -12.62 -12.03
C GLU A 192 5.45 -13.92 -12.56
N ARG A 193 5.87 -14.85 -11.69
CA ARG A 193 6.35 -16.18 -12.10
C ARG A 193 5.25 -17.01 -12.77
N ILE A 194 4.03 -16.99 -12.21
CA ILE A 194 2.88 -17.70 -12.79
C ILE A 194 2.49 -17.08 -14.14
N ALA A 195 2.55 -15.74 -14.25
CA ALA A 195 2.31 -15.03 -15.50
C ALA A 195 3.35 -15.37 -16.57
N GLN A 196 4.64 -15.40 -16.20
CA GLN A 196 5.71 -15.79 -17.10
C GLN A 196 5.54 -17.24 -17.60
N ALA A 197 5.08 -18.15 -16.75
CA ALA A 197 4.81 -19.54 -17.14
C ALA A 197 3.59 -19.70 -18.05
N SER A 198 2.66 -18.74 -18.02
CA SER A 198 1.41 -18.74 -18.79
C SER A 198 1.46 -17.79 -20.01
N ARG A 199 2.66 -17.33 -20.37
CA ARG A 199 2.91 -16.47 -21.53
C ARG A 199 2.91 -17.26 -22.82
#